data_AF-A0ABD1XGC8-F1
#
_entry.id   AF-A0ABD1XGC8-F1
#
_cell.length_a   1.000
_cell.length_b   1.000
_cell.length_c   1.000
_cell.angle_alpha   90.00
_cell.angle_beta   90.00
_cell.angle_gamma   90.00
#
_symmetry.space_group_name_H-M   'P 1'
#
loop_
_entity.id
_entity.type
_entity.pdbx_description
1 polymer ?
#
loop_
_entity_poly.entity_id
_entity_poly.type
_entity_poly.pdbx_seq_one_letter_code
_entity_poly.pdbx_strand_id
1 'polypeptide(L)'
;MAPESVKIDKPQNVCCLVVEYLAGGTLKSYLIKNRIKKLPLKVVVRIALEIARGLSYMHSLNIVHRDVKTENMLLDKEGRVKITDFGVSRVEAANLSEMTVRTGTVGYMAPEPVLQNPSCFSI
;
A
#
# COMPACT_ATOMS: atom_id res chain seq x y z
N MET A 1 -35.64 -41.37 5.20
CA MET A 1 -35.19 -40.07 5.70
C MET A 1 -33.87 -39.75 5.00
N ALA A 2 -33.92 -39.01 3.89
CA ALA A 2 -32.73 -38.66 3.11
C ALA A 2 -32.08 -37.40 3.71
N PRO A 3 -30.75 -37.27 3.71
CA PRO A 3 -30.11 -36.06 4.21
C PRO A 3 -30.42 -34.88 3.28
N GLU A 4 -30.90 -33.79 3.86
CA GLU A 4 -31.09 -32.51 3.18
C GLU A 4 -29.76 -32.06 2.58
N SER A 5 -29.79 -31.75 1.29
CA SER A 5 -28.67 -31.14 0.60
C SER A 5 -28.53 -29.70 1.09
N VAL A 6 -27.51 -29.46 1.92
CA VAL A 6 -27.10 -28.11 2.31
C VAL A 6 -26.73 -27.35 1.04
N LYS A 7 -27.62 -26.45 0.60
CA LYS A 7 -27.32 -25.48 -0.44
C LYS A 7 -26.32 -24.49 0.13
N ILE A 8 -25.05 -24.65 -0.22
CA ILE A 8 -24.07 -23.59 -0.03
C ILE A 8 -24.37 -22.54 -1.08
N ASP A 9 -25.08 -21.48 -0.67
CA ASP A 9 -25.23 -20.29 -1.48
C ASP A 9 -23.84 -19.74 -1.78
N LYS A 10 -23.37 -19.95 -3.02
CA LYS A 10 -22.17 -19.26 -3.51
C LYS A 10 -22.52 -17.78 -3.56
N PRO A 11 -21.80 -16.89 -2.85
CA PRO A 11 -21.98 -15.46 -3.03
C PRO A 11 -21.73 -15.14 -4.51
N GLN A 12 -22.80 -14.74 -5.21
CA GLN A 12 -22.70 -14.32 -6.60
C GLN A 12 -22.00 -12.96 -6.61
N ASN A 13 -20.89 -12.89 -7.33
CA ASN A 13 -20.00 -11.73 -7.54
C ASN A 13 -18.94 -11.46 -6.45
N VAL A 14 -18.04 -12.42 -6.23
CA VAL A 14 -16.77 -12.15 -5.51
C VAL A 14 -15.70 -11.71 -6.51
N CYS A 15 -15.13 -10.51 -6.31
CA CYS A 15 -13.94 -10.08 -7.04
C CYS A 15 -12.69 -10.62 -6.35
N CYS A 16 -11.87 -11.39 -7.07
CA CYS A 16 -10.63 -11.96 -6.57
C CYS A 16 -9.43 -11.35 -7.31
N LEU A 17 -8.43 -10.89 -6.56
CA LEU A 17 -7.15 -10.45 -7.12
C LEU A 17 -6.07 -11.47 -6.76
N VAL A 18 -5.41 -12.04 -7.79
CA VAL A 18 -4.30 -12.98 -7.60
C VAL A 18 -3.00 -12.25 -7.90
N VAL A 19 -2.11 -12.20 -6.92
CA VAL A 19 -0.79 -11.55 -7.00
C VAL A 19 0.29 -12.50 -6.49
N GLU A 20 1.56 -12.15 -6.73
CA GLU A 20 2.68 -12.88 -6.16
C GLU A 20 2.66 -12.88 -4.62
N TYR A 21 3.08 -13.99 -4.01
CA TYR A 21 3.22 -14.11 -2.56
C TYR A 21 4.62 -13.72 -2.10
N LEU A 22 4.69 -12.79 -1.15
CA LEU A 22 5.94 -12.27 -0.60
C LEU A 22 6.16 -12.77 0.83
N ALA A 23 6.98 -13.82 0.96
CA ALA A 23 7.16 -14.59 2.19
C ALA A 23 7.83 -13.81 3.35
N GLY A 24 8.46 -12.67 3.08
CA GLY A 24 9.06 -11.81 4.10
C GLY A 24 8.04 -11.02 4.92
N GLY A 25 6.77 -11.01 4.50
CA GLY A 25 5.69 -10.31 5.18
C GLY A 25 5.81 -8.79 5.08
N THR A 26 5.12 -8.07 5.97
CA THR A 26 5.08 -6.61 5.95
C THR A 26 6.35 -5.97 6.54
N LEU A 27 6.74 -4.82 6.01
CA LEU A 27 7.81 -4.00 6.56
C LEU A 27 7.50 -3.59 8.00
N LYS A 28 6.23 -3.35 8.34
CA LYS A 28 5.79 -3.13 9.74
C LYS A 28 6.27 -4.24 10.67
N SER A 29 5.97 -5.48 10.31
CA SER A 29 6.34 -6.65 11.12
C SER A 29 7.86 -6.78 11.22
N TYR A 30 8.56 -6.51 10.13
CA TYR A 30 10.02 -6.51 10.09
C TYR A 30 10.63 -5.44 11.02
N LEU A 31 10.12 -4.22 11.00
CA LEU A 31 10.57 -3.12 11.87
C LEU A 31 10.30 -3.42 13.35
N ILE A 32 9.12 -3.94 13.69
CA ILE A 32 8.76 -4.33 15.06
C ILE A 32 9.72 -5.41 15.59
N LYS A 33 10.01 -6.44 14.78
CA LYS A 33 10.96 -7.51 15.14
C LYS A 33 12.38 -6.96 15.43
N ASN A 34 12.78 -5.89 14.74
CA ASN A 34 14.12 -5.30 14.86
C ASN A 34 14.18 -4.06 15.77
N ARG A 35 13.13 -3.76 16.53
CA ARG A 35 13.03 -2.53 17.35
C ARG A 35 14.13 -2.41 18.41
N ILE A 36 14.62 -3.53 18.96
CA ILE A 36 15.59 -3.55 20.06
C ILE A 36 17.02 -3.36 19.54
N LYS A 37 17.42 -4.17 18.54
CA LYS A 37 18.80 -4.16 18.02
C LYS A 37 19.07 -3.04 17.01
N LYS A 38 18.02 -2.35 16.55
CA LYS A 38 18.02 -1.38 15.44
C LYS A 38 18.56 -1.98 14.13
N LEU A 39 18.05 -1.50 13.01
CA LEU A 39 18.56 -1.92 11.70
C LEU A 39 19.86 -1.18 11.38
N PRO A 40 20.85 -1.83 10.74
CA PRO A 40 22.00 -1.14 10.19
C PRO A 40 21.55 -0.05 9.22
N LEU A 41 22.20 1.13 9.27
CA LEU A 41 21.83 2.27 8.42
C LEU A 41 21.80 1.90 6.93
N LYS A 42 22.74 1.06 6.48
CA LYS A 42 22.79 0.57 5.09
C LYS A 42 21.51 -0.15 4.67
N VAL A 43 20.88 -0.91 5.57
CA VAL A 43 19.62 -1.61 5.29
C VAL A 43 18.47 -0.61 5.21
N VAL A 44 18.44 0.36 6.13
CA VAL A 44 17.41 1.42 6.13
C VAL A 44 17.46 2.22 4.82
N VAL A 45 18.66 2.66 4.42
CA VAL A 45 18.86 3.41 3.16
C VAL A 45 18.46 2.58 1.94
N ARG A 46 18.79 1.29 1.91
CA ARG A 46 18.36 0.39 0.83
C ARG A 46 16.84 0.34 0.72
N ILE A 47 16.15 0.08 1.84
CA ILE A 47 14.69 0.00 1.89
C ILE A 47 14.06 1.32 1.43
N ALA A 48 14.53 2.45 1.95
CA ALA A 48 14.02 3.76 1.58
C ALA A 48 14.20 4.05 0.08
N LEU A 49 15.36 3.69 -0.48
CA LEU A 49 15.65 3.86 -1.91
C LEU A 49 14.77 2.98 -2.79
N GLU A 50 14.54 1.72 -2.41
CA GLU A 50 13.64 0.80 -3.13
C GLU A 50 12.21 1.34 -3.16
N ILE A 51 11.69 1.82 -2.02
CA ILE A 51 10.37 2.45 -1.93
C ILE A 51 10.32 3.71 -2.80
N ALA A 52 11.30 4.59 -2.68
CA ALA A 52 11.34 5.84 -3.47
C ALA A 52 11.38 5.57 -4.98
N ARG A 53 12.11 4.53 -5.42
CA ARG A 53 12.13 4.11 -6.83
C ARG A 53 10.78 3.59 -7.29
N GLY A 54 10.10 2.79 -6.46
CA GLY A 54 8.75 2.30 -6.77
C GLY A 54 7.74 3.45 -6.89
N LEU A 55 7.75 4.39 -5.95
CA LEU A 55 6.89 5.58 -6.01
C LEU A 55 7.22 6.49 -7.20
N SER A 56 8.51 6.71 -7.47
CA SER A 56 8.97 7.46 -8.64
C SER A 56 8.47 6.85 -9.95
N TYR A 57 8.50 5.51 -10.06
CA TYR A 57 7.93 4.81 -11.20
C TYR A 57 6.41 5.01 -11.30
N MET A 58 5.66 4.90 -10.21
CA MET A 58 4.22 5.15 -10.21
C MET A 58 3.89 6.59 -10.65
N HIS A 59 4.61 7.58 -10.11
CA HIS A 59 4.44 8.98 -10.47
C HIS A 59 4.77 9.25 -11.94
N SER A 60 5.75 8.54 -12.52
CA SER A 60 6.01 8.63 -13.97
C SER A 60 4.84 8.17 -14.84
N LEU A 61 3.92 7.39 -14.28
CA LEU A 61 2.67 6.94 -14.90
C LEU A 61 1.47 7.79 -14.47
N ASN A 62 1.70 8.92 -13.78
CA ASN A 62 0.68 9.76 -13.15
C ASN A 62 -0.20 8.97 -12.16
N ILE A 63 0.33 7.96 -11.47
CA ILE A 63 -0.41 7.19 -10.45
C ILE A 63 0.10 7.58 -9.07
N VAL A 64 -0.81 8.06 -8.21
CA VAL A 64 -0.54 8.36 -6.80
C VAL A 64 -1.03 7.21 -5.93
N HIS A 65 -0.18 6.70 -5.03
CA HIS A 65 -0.53 5.54 -4.19
C HIS A 65 -1.60 5.86 -3.15
N ARG A 66 -1.49 7.03 -2.50
CA ARG A 66 -2.39 7.57 -1.45
C ARG A 66 -2.49 6.80 -0.13
N ASP A 67 -1.83 5.66 0.01
CA ASP A 67 -1.73 4.92 1.29
C ASP A 67 -0.33 4.33 1.53
N VAL A 68 0.68 5.20 1.42
CA VAL A 68 2.09 4.82 1.67
C VAL A 68 2.29 4.63 3.18
N LYS A 69 2.42 3.37 3.60
CA LYS A 69 2.65 2.98 5.00
C LYS A 69 3.37 1.64 5.10
N THR A 70 3.94 1.33 6.26
CA THR A 70 4.75 0.12 6.45
C THR A 70 3.98 -1.21 6.31
N GLU A 71 2.65 -1.17 6.45
CA GLU A 71 1.76 -2.29 6.18
C GLU A 71 1.63 -2.61 4.69
N ASN A 72 1.75 -1.59 3.83
CA ASN A 72 1.60 -1.68 2.38
C ASN A 72 2.96 -1.84 1.66
N MET A 73 3.99 -2.20 2.41
CA MET A 73 5.32 -2.54 1.91
C MET A 73 5.60 -3.98 2.29
N LEU A 74 5.74 -4.86 1.30
CA LEU A 74 6.00 -6.28 1.51
C LEU A 74 7.46 -6.62 1.19
N LEU A 75 8.00 -7.63 1.87
CA LEU A 75 9.35 -8.11 1.69
C LEU A 75 9.38 -9.45 0.97
N ASP A 76 10.22 -9.59 -0.04
CA ASP A 76 10.54 -10.90 -0.62
C ASP A 76 11.47 -11.73 0.28
N LYS A 77 11.84 -12.94 -0.16
CA LYS A 77 12.71 -13.85 0.59
C LYS A 77 14.15 -13.30 0.72
N GLU A 78 14.56 -12.40 -0.18
CA GLU A 78 15.84 -11.68 -0.14
C GLU A 78 15.79 -10.38 0.69
N GLY A 79 14.61 -10.01 1.20
CA GLY A 79 14.39 -8.79 1.97
C GLY A 79 14.39 -7.51 1.13
N ARG A 80 14.02 -7.61 -0.16
CA ARG A 80 13.73 -6.46 -1.03
C ARG A 80 12.27 -6.06 -0.87
N VAL A 81 12.01 -4.76 -0.97
CA VAL A 81 10.67 -4.19 -0.77
C VAL A 81 9.88 -4.14 -2.08
N LYS A 82 8.59 -4.48 -2.00
CA LYS A 82 7.58 -4.21 -3.04
C LYS A 82 6.40 -3.44 -2.45
N ILE A 83 5.95 -2.44 -3.18
CA ILE A 83 4.76 -1.64 -2.85
C ILE A 83 3.52 -2.47 -3.18
N THR A 84 2.52 -2.47 -2.29
CA THR A 84 1.25 -3.20 -2.46
C THR A 84 0.07 -2.35 -2.01
N ASP A 85 -1.14 -2.88 -2.19
CA ASP A 85 -2.42 -2.28 -1.81
C ASP A 85 -2.73 -0.96 -2.54
N PHE A 86 -2.99 -1.12 -3.84
CA PHE A 86 -3.42 -0.04 -4.72
C PHE A 86 -4.92 0.25 -4.63
N GLY A 87 -5.63 -0.29 -3.64
CA GLY A 87 -7.10 -0.19 -3.53
C GLY A 87 -7.61 1.24 -3.44
N VAL A 88 -6.74 2.16 -3.03
CA VAL A 88 -7.02 3.60 -2.99
C VAL A 88 -6.10 4.41 -3.90
N SER A 89 -5.27 3.79 -4.74
CA SER A 89 -4.46 4.52 -5.71
C SER A 89 -5.34 5.21 -6.76
N ARG A 90 -4.85 6.29 -7.35
CA ARG A 90 -5.56 7.01 -8.41
C ARG A 90 -4.60 7.51 -9.47
N VAL A 91 -5.09 7.53 -10.70
CA VAL A 91 -4.48 8.36 -11.75
C VAL A 91 -4.73 9.82 -11.36
N GLU A 92 -3.69 10.64 -11.38
CA GLU A 92 -3.77 12.06 -11.14
C GLU A 92 -4.73 12.68 -12.16
N ALA A 93 -5.90 13.13 -11.70
CA ALA A 93 -6.89 13.76 -12.55
C ALA A 93 -6.44 15.19 -12.86
N ALA A 94 -6.64 15.66 -14.09
CA ALA A 94 -6.37 17.05 -14.46
C ALA A 94 -7.18 18.06 -13.61
N ASN A 95 -8.30 17.62 -13.02
CA ASN A 95 -9.18 18.42 -12.18
C ASN A 95 -9.08 18.00 -10.71
N LEU A 96 -8.50 18.87 -9.88
CA LEU A 96 -8.37 18.71 -8.43
C LEU A 96 -9.71 18.52 -7.70
N SER A 97 -10.83 18.94 -8.31
CA SER A 97 -12.19 18.79 -7.78
C SER A 97 -12.69 17.34 -7.75
N GLU A 98 -12.03 16.40 -8.44
CA GLU A 98 -12.38 14.97 -8.42
C GLU A 98 -11.58 14.17 -7.37
N MET A 99 -10.64 14.83 -6.67
CA MET A 99 -9.86 14.19 -5.63
C MET A 99 -10.70 13.99 -4.37
N THR A 100 -10.96 12.74 -4.02
CA THR A 100 -11.59 12.40 -2.75
C THR A 100 -10.66 12.79 -1.60
N VAL A 101 -11.08 13.79 -0.82
CA VAL A 101 -10.26 14.55 0.13
C VAL A 101 -9.81 13.73 1.37
N ARG A 102 -10.36 12.54 1.60
CA ARG A 102 -10.15 11.76 2.84
C ARG A 102 -9.89 10.29 2.57
N THR A 103 -8.75 9.95 2.00
CA THR A 103 -8.36 8.55 1.76
C THR A 103 -6.93 8.31 2.20
N GLY A 104 -6.67 7.18 2.86
CA GLY A 104 -5.38 6.81 3.45
C GLY A 104 -5.46 6.51 4.95
N THR A 105 -4.32 6.27 5.59
CA THR A 105 -4.23 5.94 7.02
C THR A 105 -3.85 7.17 7.86
N VAL A 106 -4.62 7.43 8.92
CA VAL A 106 -4.36 8.53 9.86
C VAL A 106 -2.95 8.40 10.46
N GLY A 107 -2.16 9.48 10.44
CA GLY A 107 -0.75 9.51 10.86
C GLY A 107 0.26 9.34 9.71
N TYR A 108 -0.19 8.88 8.55
CA TYR A 108 0.60 8.85 7.31
C TYR A 108 0.09 9.83 6.26
N MET A 109 -1.14 10.34 6.43
CA MET A 109 -1.68 11.38 5.56
C MET A 109 -0.85 12.65 5.67
N ALA A 110 -0.53 13.19 4.50
CA ALA A 110 -0.05 14.55 4.37
C ALA A 110 -1.11 15.54 4.87
N PRO A 111 -0.72 16.76 5.29
CA PRO A 111 -1.67 17.72 5.87
C PRO A 111 -2.65 18.28 4.85
N GLU A 112 -2.27 18.38 3.58
CA GLU A 112 -3.03 19.09 2.55
C GLU A 112 -4.39 18.45 2.17
N PRO A 113 -4.56 17.11 2.08
CA PRO A 113 -5.87 16.50 1.89
C PRO A 113 -6.74 16.70 3.14
N VAL A 114 -6.15 16.72 4.34
CA VAL A 114 -6.88 16.97 5.60
C VAL A 114 -7.34 18.43 5.69
N LEU A 115 -6.54 19.35 5.16
CA LEU A 115 -6.74 20.80 5.20
C LEU A 115 -7.43 21.37 3.94
N GLN A 116 -7.83 20.53 2.98
CA GLN A 116 -8.41 20.96 1.69
C GLN A 116 -7.51 21.90 0.87
N ASN A 117 -6.19 21.72 0.94
CA ASN A 117 -5.26 22.50 0.12
C ASN A 117 -4.82 21.68 -1.10
N PRO A 118 -5.20 22.08 -2.32
CA PRO A 118 -4.97 21.26 -3.51
C PRO A 118 -3.54 21.27 -4.05
N SER A 119 -2.64 22.09 -3.51
CA SER A 119 -1.38 22.44 -4.18
C SER A 119 -0.24 21.43 -4.04
N CYS A 120 -0.41 20.28 -3.38
CA CYS A 120 0.72 19.39 -3.11
C CYS A 120 0.33 17.90 -2.93
N PHE A 121 -0.46 17.32 -3.83
CA PHE A 121 -0.88 15.90 -3.74
C PHE A 121 0.19 14.85 -4.12
N SER A 122 1.46 15.24 -4.19
CA SER A 122 2.55 14.35 -4.62
C SER A 122 3.24 13.66 -3.43
N ILE A 123 2.75 12.49 -3.02
CA ILE A 123 3.54 11.47 -2.30
C ILE A 123 3.17 10.05 -2.75
#